data_AF-A0AAE1BIQ7-F1
#
_entry.id   AF-A0AAE1BIQ7-F1
#
_cell.length_a   1.000
_cell.length_b   1.000
_cell.length_c   1.000
_cell.angle_alpha   90.00
_cell.angle_beta   90.00
_cell.angle_gamma   90.00
#
_symmetry.space_group_name_H-M   'P 1'
#
loop_
_entity.id
_entity.type
_entity.pdbx_description
1 polymer ?
#
loop_
_entity_poly.entity_id
_entity_poly.type
_entity_poly.pdbx_seq_one_letter_code
_entity_poly.pdbx_strand_id
1 'polypeptide(L)'
;MSNLKPGNKKDHQKMRIRAFPMTMDERYVENIWQLLKNAIQEIQKKNNSGLSFEELYRNAYTMVLHKHGERLYSGLRDVVTHHLENKVRADVLASLQNNFLQTLNHAWNDHQTSMVMIRDILMYMDRVYVQQNNVDNVYNLGLIIFRDQVVRYGCIRDHLRETLLDMVMRERRGEVVDRLAIKNAAQMLIVLGIESRAVYEE
;
A
#
# COMPACT_ATOMS: atom_id res chain seq x y z
N MET A 1 13.38 -83.98 -16.43
CA MET A 1 14.24 -82.99 -15.75
C MET A 1 14.46 -81.83 -16.70
N SER A 2 13.90 -80.65 -16.41
CA SER A 2 14.51 -79.34 -16.71
C SER A 2 13.52 -78.21 -16.36
N ASN A 3 13.63 -77.73 -15.13
CA ASN A 3 13.03 -76.47 -14.69
C ASN A 3 13.74 -75.29 -15.40
N LEU A 4 13.00 -74.42 -16.08
CA LEU A 4 13.46 -73.09 -16.46
C LEU A 4 12.44 -72.05 -15.97
N LYS A 5 12.96 -71.16 -15.11
CA LYS A 5 12.25 -70.15 -14.33
C LYS A 5 11.61 -69.06 -15.23
N PRO A 6 10.46 -68.47 -14.84
CA PRO A 6 9.96 -67.27 -15.50
C PRO A 6 10.82 -66.06 -15.12
N GLY A 7 11.20 -65.28 -16.14
CA GLY A 7 12.01 -64.06 -16.01
C GLY A 7 11.32 -63.00 -15.17
N ASN A 8 12.08 -62.42 -14.24
CA ASN A 8 11.66 -61.36 -13.33
C ASN A 8 11.35 -60.08 -14.12
N LYS A 9 10.08 -59.66 -14.16
CA LYS A 9 9.70 -58.32 -14.65
C LYS A 9 10.26 -57.29 -13.67
N LYS A 10 11.21 -56.46 -14.12
CA LYS A 10 11.67 -55.30 -13.35
C LYS A 10 10.50 -54.33 -13.20
N ASP A 11 9.91 -54.33 -12.02
CA ASP A 11 8.89 -53.36 -11.62
C ASP A 11 9.57 -51.99 -11.55
N HIS A 12 9.23 -51.09 -12.48
CA HIS A 12 9.68 -49.71 -12.42
C HIS A 12 8.97 -49.05 -11.24
N GLN A 13 9.60 -49.12 -10.08
CA GLN A 13 9.15 -48.45 -8.86
C GLN A 13 9.10 -46.95 -9.15
N LYS A 14 7.93 -46.46 -9.56
CA LYS A 14 7.64 -45.03 -9.69
C LYS A 14 7.99 -44.41 -8.34
N MET A 15 8.96 -43.50 -8.35
CA MET A 15 9.26 -42.68 -7.18
C MET A 15 7.97 -41.98 -6.74
N ARG A 16 7.37 -42.44 -5.64
CA ARG A 16 6.32 -41.72 -4.94
C ARG A 16 6.99 -40.58 -4.20
N ILE A 17 7.05 -39.42 -4.85
CA ILE A 17 7.36 -38.17 -4.17
C ILE A 17 6.27 -38.00 -3.11
N ARG A 18 6.65 -38.12 -1.83
CA ARG A 18 5.75 -37.79 -0.72
C ARG A 18 5.28 -36.36 -0.93
N ALA A 19 3.97 -36.10 -0.86
CA ALA A 19 3.47 -34.74 -0.89
C ALA A 19 4.16 -33.96 0.22
N PHE A 20 4.95 -32.95 -0.15
CA PHE A 20 5.46 -31.99 0.82
C PHE A 20 4.25 -31.36 1.52
N PRO A 21 4.32 -31.09 2.84
CA PRO A 21 3.24 -30.38 3.53
C PRO A 21 2.95 -29.09 2.76
N MET A 22 1.76 -28.99 2.15
CA MET A 22 1.36 -27.82 1.33
C MET A 22 1.07 -26.58 2.16
N THR A 23 1.04 -26.72 3.49
CA THR A 23 0.61 -25.68 4.42
C THR A 23 1.81 -25.17 5.19
N MET A 24 2.09 -23.87 5.09
CA MET A 24 3.04 -23.20 5.97
C MET A 24 2.54 -23.28 7.41
N ASP A 25 3.47 -23.40 8.36
CA ASP A 25 3.15 -23.25 9.78
C ASP A 25 2.63 -21.84 10.06
N GLU A 26 1.51 -21.74 10.79
CA GLU A 26 0.83 -20.48 11.10
C GLU A 26 1.76 -19.50 11.83
N ARG A 27 2.63 -20.01 12.71
CA ARG A 27 3.63 -19.18 13.41
C ARG A 27 4.66 -18.60 12.44
N TYR A 28 5.04 -19.36 11.43
CA TYR A 28 5.98 -18.88 10.41
C TYR A 28 5.34 -17.79 9.54
N VAL A 29 4.07 -17.97 9.15
CA VAL A 29 3.30 -16.94 8.42
C VAL A 29 3.20 -15.66 9.25
N GLU A 30 2.89 -15.78 10.55
CA GLU A 30 2.81 -14.63 11.45
C GLU A 30 4.16 -13.92 11.59
N ASN A 31 5.27 -14.66 11.71
CA ASN A 31 6.60 -14.06 11.77
C ASN A 31 6.94 -13.28 10.50
N ILE A 32 6.61 -13.82 9.32
CA ILE A 32 6.81 -13.12 8.05
C ILE A 32 5.95 -11.85 8.02
N TRP A 33 4.68 -11.94 8.42
CA TRP A 33 3.79 -10.79 8.47
C TRP A 33 4.31 -9.70 9.41
N GLN A 34 4.78 -10.05 10.62
CA GLN A 34 5.35 -9.07 11.55
C GLN A 34 6.61 -8.40 10.97
N LEU A 35 7.47 -9.14 10.28
CA LEU A 35 8.63 -8.58 9.59
C LEU A 35 8.20 -7.56 8.51
N LEU A 36 7.23 -7.92 7.66
CA LEU A 36 6.71 -7.03 6.61
C LEU A 36 6.01 -5.81 7.20
N LYS A 37 5.19 -5.99 8.23
CA LYS A 37 4.51 -4.91 8.96
C LYS A 37 5.52 -3.90 9.51
N ASN A 38 6.56 -4.38 10.18
CA ASN A 38 7.61 -3.51 10.73
C ASN A 38 8.32 -2.74 9.61
N ALA A 39 8.67 -3.40 8.51
CA ALA A 39 9.30 -2.73 7.36
C ALA A 39 8.39 -1.65 6.74
N ILE A 40 7.10 -1.92 6.59
CA ILE A 40 6.12 -0.92 6.11
C ILE A 40 6.09 0.29 7.05
N GLN A 41 6.08 0.07 8.37
CA GLN A 41 6.11 1.15 9.35
C GLN A 41 7.42 1.95 9.30
N GLU A 42 8.57 1.30 9.11
CA GLU A 42 9.85 1.99 8.96
C GLU A 42 9.90 2.81 7.65
N ILE A 43 9.32 2.31 6.56
CA ILE A 43 9.15 3.07 5.31
C ILE A 43 8.29 4.32 5.54
N GLN A 44 7.17 4.18 6.24
CA GLN A 44 6.28 5.30 6.60
C GLN A 44 6.99 6.35 7.48
N LYS A 45 7.92 5.92 8.35
CA LYS A 45 8.78 6.80 9.15
C LYS A 45 9.97 7.36 8.38
N LYS A 46 10.09 7.08 7.07
CA LYS A 46 11.24 7.45 6.22
C LYS A 46 12.58 6.82 6.67
N ASN A 47 12.53 5.72 7.41
CA ASN A 47 13.70 5.00 7.91
C ASN A 47 13.95 3.71 7.09
N ASN A 48 14.09 3.85 5.77
CA ASN A 48 14.19 2.71 4.85
C ASN A 48 15.62 2.26 4.50
N SER A 49 16.65 3.00 4.95
CA SER A 49 18.05 2.75 4.57
C SER A 49 18.61 1.41 5.06
N GLY A 50 18.07 0.86 6.15
CA GLY A 50 18.46 -0.43 6.71
C GLY A 50 17.66 -1.62 6.19
N LEU A 51 16.70 -1.42 5.28
CA LEU A 51 15.79 -2.48 4.83
C LEU A 51 16.38 -3.26 3.64
N SER A 52 16.33 -4.58 3.72
CA SER A 52 16.65 -5.46 2.59
C SER A 52 15.42 -5.67 1.72
N PHE A 53 15.30 -4.93 0.61
CA PHE A 53 14.17 -5.04 -0.32
C PHE A 53 14.03 -6.44 -0.91
N GLU A 54 15.13 -7.13 -1.17
CA GLU A 54 15.11 -8.52 -1.67
C GLU A 54 14.51 -9.47 -0.64
N GLU A 55 14.91 -9.35 0.64
CA GLU A 55 14.37 -10.19 1.70
C GLU A 55 12.87 -9.93 1.91
N LEU A 56 12.47 -8.66 1.93
CA LEU A 56 11.08 -8.25 2.07
C LEU A 56 10.22 -8.78 0.90
N TYR A 57 10.71 -8.62 -0.33
CA TYR A 57 10.04 -9.14 -1.51
C TYR A 57 9.91 -10.68 -1.46
N ARG A 58 10.96 -11.41 -1.11
CA ARG A 58 10.94 -12.88 -1.00
C ARG A 58 9.94 -13.37 0.04
N ASN A 59 9.84 -12.67 1.17
CA ASN A 59 8.88 -12.93 2.22
C ASN A 59 7.43 -12.68 1.76
N ALA A 60 7.15 -11.54 1.14
CA ALA A 60 5.84 -11.24 0.56
C ALA A 60 5.43 -12.23 -0.54
N TYR A 61 6.36 -12.57 -1.44
CA TYR A 61 6.19 -13.62 -2.44
C TYR A 61 5.80 -14.95 -1.81
N THR A 62 6.50 -15.35 -0.74
CA THR A 62 6.24 -16.62 -0.05
C THR A 62 4.84 -16.68 0.56
N MET A 63 4.36 -15.60 1.18
CA MET A 63 2.99 -15.51 1.70
C MET A 63 1.95 -15.69 0.60
N VAL A 64 2.09 -14.96 -0.52
CA VAL A 64 1.13 -15.04 -1.63
C VAL A 64 1.15 -16.41 -2.31
N LEU A 65 2.35 -16.98 -2.52
CA LEU A 65 2.53 -18.31 -3.12
C LEU A 65 1.76 -19.39 -2.34
N HIS A 66 1.83 -19.33 -1.00
CA HIS A 66 1.15 -20.28 -0.11
C HIS A 66 -0.27 -19.83 0.28
N LYS A 67 -0.92 -19.01 -0.55
CA LYS A 67 -2.33 -18.62 -0.42
C LYS A 67 -2.67 -17.76 0.81
N HIS A 68 -1.68 -17.07 1.40
CA HIS A 68 -1.89 -16.07 2.45
C HIS A 68 -1.95 -14.62 1.91
N GLY A 69 -2.36 -14.45 0.65
CA GLY A 69 -2.46 -13.13 0.01
C GLY A 69 -3.53 -12.23 0.65
N GLU A 70 -4.65 -12.80 1.11
CA GLU A 70 -5.72 -12.05 1.77
C GLU A 70 -5.23 -11.40 3.06
N ARG A 71 -4.59 -12.18 3.94
CA ARG A 71 -3.96 -11.68 5.18
C ARG A 71 -2.95 -10.57 4.92
N LEU A 72 -2.13 -10.71 3.88
CA LEU A 72 -1.14 -9.70 3.52
C LEU A 72 -1.82 -8.40 3.05
N TYR A 73 -2.88 -8.52 2.25
CA TYR A 73 -3.63 -7.39 1.72
C TYR A 73 -4.43 -6.65 2.81
N SER A 74 -5.15 -7.39 3.66
CA SER A 74 -5.89 -6.82 4.80
C SER A 74 -4.93 -6.19 5.81
N GLY A 75 -3.84 -6.89 6.15
CA GLY A 75 -2.80 -6.36 7.01
C GLY A 75 -2.17 -5.08 6.48
N LEU A 76 -1.87 -5.00 5.17
CA LEU A 76 -1.38 -3.77 4.53
C LEU A 76 -2.38 -2.62 4.71
N ARG A 77 -3.67 -2.87 4.41
CA ARG A 77 -4.74 -1.88 4.55
C ARG A 77 -4.78 -1.34 5.99
N ASP A 78 -4.71 -2.21 6.98
CA ASP A 78 -4.77 -1.83 8.40
C ASP A 78 -3.57 -0.99 8.82
N VAL A 79 -2.35 -1.37 8.40
CA VAL A 79 -1.12 -0.63 8.74
C VAL A 79 -1.11 0.75 8.10
N VAL A 80 -1.52 0.86 6.83
CA VAL A 80 -1.61 2.16 6.13
C VAL A 80 -2.70 3.03 6.74
N THR A 81 -3.88 2.46 7.01
CA THR A 81 -5.00 3.18 7.65
C THR A 81 -4.58 3.72 9.01
N HIS A 82 -4.00 2.87 9.87
CA HIS A 82 -3.58 3.26 11.21
C HIS A 82 -2.54 4.39 11.20
N HIS A 83 -1.57 4.35 10.28
CA HIS A 83 -0.59 5.43 10.12
C HIS A 83 -1.24 6.74 9.71
N LEU A 84 -2.12 6.70 8.71
CA LEU A 84 -2.79 7.88 8.18
C LEU A 84 -3.73 8.52 9.21
N GLU A 85 -4.45 7.72 10.01
CA GLU A 85 -5.35 8.21 11.04
C GLU A 85 -4.62 8.80 12.24
N ASN A 86 -3.64 8.08 12.79
CA ASN A 86 -3.06 8.44 14.09
C ASN A 86 -1.88 9.40 13.99
N LYS A 87 -1.21 9.44 12.84
CA LYS A 87 -0.08 10.33 12.62
C LYS A 87 -0.41 11.44 11.62
N VAL A 88 -0.72 11.07 10.38
CA VAL A 88 -0.82 12.05 9.28
C VAL A 88 -2.00 12.99 9.46
N ARG A 89 -3.20 12.46 9.73
CA ARG A 89 -4.40 13.27 9.99
C ARG A 89 -4.18 14.19 11.19
N ALA A 90 -3.59 13.68 12.28
CA ALA A 90 -3.31 14.48 13.46
C ALA A 90 -2.37 15.67 13.15
N ASP A 91 -1.31 15.44 12.37
CA ASP A 91 -0.37 16.49 11.95
C ASP A 91 -1.05 17.56 11.08
N VAL A 92 -1.90 17.14 10.14
CA VAL A 92 -2.66 18.05 9.26
C VAL A 92 -3.70 18.85 10.05
N LEU A 93 -4.38 18.22 11.02
CA LEU A 93 -5.31 18.93 11.91
C LEU A 93 -4.60 19.97 12.78
N ALA A 94 -3.40 19.66 13.26
CA ALA A 94 -2.60 20.60 14.05
C ALA A 94 -2.12 21.82 13.23
N SER A 95 -2.04 21.70 11.90
CA SER A 95 -1.60 22.76 11.01
C SER A 95 -2.71 23.58 10.36
N LEU A 96 -3.99 23.34 10.69
CA LEU A 96 -5.12 24.05 10.07
C LEU A 96 -4.96 25.57 10.11
N GLN A 97 -4.53 26.13 11.24
CA GLN A 97 -4.38 27.58 11.38
C GLN A 97 -3.01 28.10 10.89
N ASN A 98 -2.03 27.23 10.67
CA ASN A 98 -0.65 27.62 10.34
C ASN A 98 0.00 26.62 9.39
N ASN A 99 0.32 27.07 8.17
CA ASN A 99 0.99 26.27 7.13
C ASN A 99 0.19 25.05 6.65
N PHE A 100 -1.14 25.08 6.72
CA PHE A 100 -2.02 23.98 6.34
C PHE A 100 -1.69 23.33 4.99
N LEU A 101 -1.70 24.10 3.89
CA LEU A 101 -1.44 23.56 2.55
C LEU A 101 -0.02 22.99 2.40
N GLN A 102 0.96 23.58 3.08
CA GLN A 102 2.33 23.08 3.07
C GLN A 102 2.42 21.73 3.78
N THR A 103 1.83 21.61 4.98
CA THR A 103 1.80 20.35 5.74
C THR A 103 1.04 19.27 4.99
N LEU A 104 -0.13 19.59 4.42
CA LEU A 104 -0.92 18.64 3.64
C LEU A 104 -0.15 18.17 2.40
N ASN A 105 0.50 19.09 1.67
CA ASN A 105 1.31 18.73 0.52
C ASN A 105 2.54 17.90 0.91
N HIS A 106 3.19 18.19 2.04
CA HIS A 106 4.30 17.36 2.54
C HIS A 106 3.83 15.94 2.87
N ALA A 107 2.74 15.83 3.64
CA ALA A 107 2.12 14.55 3.97
C ALA A 107 1.74 13.75 2.72
N TRP A 108 1.19 14.42 1.70
CA TRP A 108 0.85 13.80 0.42
C TRP A 108 2.09 13.26 -0.31
N ASN A 109 3.15 14.06 -0.45
CA ASN A 109 4.38 13.62 -1.11
C ASN A 109 5.07 12.46 -0.38
N ASP A 110 5.05 12.49 0.95
CA ASP A 110 5.57 11.41 1.79
C ASP A 110 4.77 10.12 1.63
N HIS A 111 3.44 10.24 1.59
CA HIS A 111 2.55 9.12 1.33
C HIS A 111 2.80 8.50 -0.05
N GLN A 112 2.92 9.32 -1.10
CA GLN A 112 3.24 8.81 -2.43
C GLN A 112 4.57 8.07 -2.46
N THR A 113 5.60 8.65 -1.84
CA THR A 113 6.96 8.07 -1.80
C THR A 113 6.97 6.74 -1.04
N SER A 114 6.33 6.68 0.12
CA SER A 114 6.20 5.45 0.91
C SER A 114 5.42 4.37 0.17
N MET A 115 4.29 4.72 -0.47
CA MET A 115 3.47 3.76 -1.20
C MET A 115 4.16 3.18 -2.44
N VAL A 116 5.05 3.93 -3.12
CA VAL A 116 5.87 3.38 -4.21
C VAL A 116 6.80 2.28 -3.68
N MET A 117 7.51 2.52 -2.58
CA MET A 117 8.39 1.50 -1.99
C MET A 117 7.61 0.27 -1.49
N ILE A 118 6.46 0.48 -0.85
CA ILE A 118 5.60 -0.60 -0.36
C ILE A 118 5.08 -1.44 -1.54
N ARG A 119 4.64 -0.79 -2.64
CA ARG A 119 4.24 -1.48 -3.87
C ARG A 119 5.38 -2.32 -4.45
N ASP A 120 6.61 -1.80 -4.46
CA ASP A 120 7.76 -2.51 -5.02
C ASP A 120 8.10 -3.77 -4.20
N ILE A 121 7.99 -3.71 -2.87
CA ILE A 121 8.12 -4.88 -1.98
C ILE A 121 6.98 -5.89 -2.23
N LEU A 122 5.76 -5.40 -2.40
CA LEU A 122 4.55 -6.23 -2.54
C LEU A 122 4.19 -6.53 -4.00
N MET A 123 5.12 -6.35 -4.94
CA MET A 123 4.88 -6.43 -6.38
C MET A 123 4.24 -7.76 -6.83
N TYR A 124 4.60 -8.87 -6.19
CA TYR A 124 4.00 -10.17 -6.53
C TYR A 124 2.54 -10.28 -6.09
N MET A 125 2.15 -9.64 -4.97
CA MET A 125 0.76 -9.55 -4.54
C MET A 125 -0.09 -8.81 -5.58
N ASP A 126 0.42 -7.69 -6.11
CA ASP A 126 -0.25 -6.93 -7.19
C ASP A 126 -0.44 -7.77 -8.46
N ARG A 127 0.57 -8.56 -8.84
CA ARG A 127 0.52 -9.39 -10.06
C ARG A 127 -0.37 -10.62 -9.94
N VAL A 128 -0.54 -11.17 -8.74
CA VAL A 128 -1.22 -12.46 -8.55
C VAL A 128 -2.49 -12.31 -7.75
N TYR A 129 -2.39 -11.91 -6.48
CA TYR A 129 -3.54 -11.87 -5.58
C TYR A 129 -4.55 -10.81 -6.00
N VAL A 130 -4.09 -9.59 -6.29
CA VAL A 130 -4.96 -8.46 -6.65
C VAL A 130 -5.72 -8.76 -7.94
N GLN A 131 -5.05 -9.26 -8.97
CA GLN A 131 -5.68 -9.64 -10.24
C GLN A 131 -6.68 -10.79 -10.08
N GLN A 132 -6.36 -11.81 -9.29
CA GLN A 132 -7.24 -12.96 -9.09
C GLN A 132 -8.51 -12.62 -8.30
N ASN A 133 -8.42 -11.67 -7.37
CA ASN A 133 -9.53 -11.30 -6.48
C ASN A 133 -10.26 -10.03 -6.90
N ASN A 134 -9.82 -9.38 -7.99
CA ASN A 134 -10.39 -8.14 -8.53
C ASN A 134 -10.54 -7.04 -7.45
N VAL A 135 -9.47 -6.82 -6.67
CA VAL A 135 -9.36 -5.75 -5.67
C VAL A 135 -8.44 -4.65 -6.17
N ASP A 136 -8.40 -3.50 -5.48
CA ASP A 136 -7.48 -2.41 -5.82
C ASP A 136 -6.02 -2.84 -5.64
N ASN A 137 -5.16 -2.47 -6.59
CA ASN A 137 -3.71 -2.63 -6.43
C ASN A 137 -3.18 -1.82 -5.25
N VAL A 138 -1.97 -2.16 -4.78
CA VAL A 138 -1.35 -1.56 -3.58
C VAL A 138 -1.32 -0.03 -3.65
N TYR A 139 -0.98 0.55 -4.81
CA TYR A 139 -0.89 1.99 -4.94
C TYR A 139 -2.28 2.66 -4.85
N ASN A 140 -3.27 2.14 -5.60
CA ASN A 140 -4.65 2.64 -5.57
C ASN A 140 -5.29 2.48 -4.20
N LEU A 141 -5.04 1.37 -3.50
CA LEU A 141 -5.45 1.19 -2.11
C LEU A 141 -4.89 2.31 -1.23
N GLY A 142 -3.61 2.65 -1.38
CA GLY A 142 -3.01 3.78 -0.67
C GLY A 142 -3.67 5.12 -1.00
N LEU A 143 -4.03 5.36 -2.26
CA LEU A 143 -4.77 6.56 -2.68
C LEU A 143 -6.15 6.65 -2.01
N ILE A 144 -6.89 5.55 -2.01
CA ILE A 144 -8.23 5.45 -1.41
C ILE A 144 -8.16 5.75 0.09
N ILE A 145 -7.21 5.14 0.81
CA ILE A 145 -7.08 5.36 2.25
C ILE A 145 -6.67 6.81 2.53
N PHE A 146 -5.74 7.40 1.78
CA PHE A 146 -5.36 8.81 1.98
C PHE A 146 -6.53 9.77 1.68
N ARG A 147 -7.27 9.51 0.61
CA ARG A 147 -8.47 10.26 0.24
C ARG A 147 -9.48 10.23 1.39
N ASP A 148 -9.85 9.06 1.86
CA ASP A 148 -10.96 8.90 2.80
C ASP A 148 -10.55 9.26 4.22
N GLN A 149 -9.32 8.92 4.62
CA GLN A 149 -8.85 9.13 5.98
C GLN A 149 -8.17 10.49 6.20
N VAL A 150 -7.73 11.21 5.16
CA VAL A 150 -7.06 12.51 5.36
C VAL A 150 -7.83 13.60 4.64
N VAL A 151 -7.92 13.55 3.31
CA VAL A 151 -8.42 14.67 2.50
C VAL A 151 -9.93 14.89 2.67
N ARG A 152 -10.72 13.82 2.73
CA ARG A 152 -12.17 13.86 2.93
C ARG A 152 -12.59 13.85 4.40
N TYR A 153 -11.64 13.84 5.33
CA TYR A 153 -11.97 13.98 6.74
C TYR A 153 -12.62 15.34 6.98
N GLY A 154 -13.83 15.37 7.57
CA GLY A 154 -14.75 16.52 7.52
C GLY A 154 -14.08 17.89 7.71
N CYS A 155 -13.36 18.08 8.82
CA CYS A 155 -12.68 19.34 9.10
C CYS A 155 -11.58 19.70 8.08
N ILE A 156 -10.80 18.72 7.61
CA ILE A 156 -9.72 18.94 6.63
C ILE A 156 -10.33 19.28 5.27
N ARG A 157 -11.37 18.55 4.85
CA ARG A 157 -12.06 18.75 3.58
C ARG A 157 -12.62 20.16 3.48
N ASP A 158 -13.39 20.57 4.49
CA ASP A 158 -14.07 21.86 4.47
C ASP A 158 -13.05 23.01 4.51
N HIS A 159 -12.00 22.87 5.34
CA HIS A 159 -10.94 23.87 5.43
C HIS A 159 -10.08 23.96 4.15
N LEU A 160 -9.83 22.84 3.47
CA LEU A 160 -9.13 22.81 2.18
C LEU A 160 -9.91 23.58 1.11
N ARG A 161 -11.22 23.32 1.01
CA ARG A 161 -12.10 24.02 0.08
C ARG A 161 -12.10 25.53 0.35
N GLU A 162 -12.32 25.92 1.61
CA GLU A 162 -12.35 27.34 2.00
C GLU A 162 -11.02 28.04 1.70
N THR A 163 -9.90 27.41 2.05
CA THR A 163 -8.56 27.96 1.81
C THR A 163 -8.29 28.17 0.32
N LEU A 164 -8.60 27.18 -0.54
CA LEU A 164 -8.36 27.30 -1.98
C LEU A 164 -9.25 28.37 -2.60
N LEU A 165 -10.53 28.45 -2.22
CA LEU A 165 -11.45 29.48 -2.71
C LEU A 165 -11.03 30.88 -2.25
N ASP A 166 -10.61 31.05 -1.00
CA ASP A 166 -10.09 32.32 -0.47
C ASP A 166 -8.86 32.79 -1.25
N MET A 167 -7.89 31.91 -1.49
CA MET A 167 -6.70 32.26 -2.27
C MET A 167 -7.05 32.70 -3.69
N VAL A 168 -8.01 32.04 -4.36
CA VAL A 168 -8.49 32.44 -5.70
C VAL A 168 -9.19 33.80 -5.64
N MET A 169 -10.00 34.06 -4.61
CA MET A 169 -10.67 35.36 -4.45
C MET A 169 -9.68 36.49 -4.21
N ARG A 170 -8.67 36.27 -3.36
CA ARG A 170 -7.60 37.23 -3.07
C ARG A 170 -6.76 37.54 -4.30
N GLU A 171 -6.42 36.51 -5.07
CA GLU A 171 -5.75 36.69 -6.36
C GLU A 171 -6.57 37.55 -7.33
N ARG A 172 -7.88 37.31 -7.44
CA ARG A 172 -8.78 38.10 -8.29
C ARG A 172 -8.90 39.57 -7.83
N ARG A 173 -8.61 39.86 -6.56
CA ARG A 173 -8.52 41.22 -6.00
C ARG A 173 -7.18 41.89 -6.25
N GLY A 174 -6.21 41.19 -6.87
CA GLY A 174 -4.87 41.69 -7.15
C GLY A 174 -3.87 41.42 -6.03
N GLU A 175 -4.22 40.61 -5.02
CA GLU A 175 -3.27 40.19 -3.99
C GLU A 175 -2.31 39.12 -4.53
N VAL A 176 -1.08 39.11 -4.02
CA VAL A 176 -0.11 38.06 -4.31
C VAL A 176 -0.44 36.82 -3.48
N VAL A 177 -0.64 35.69 -4.14
CA VAL A 177 -0.90 34.39 -3.51
C VAL A 177 0.08 33.32 -3.98
N ASP A 178 0.23 32.27 -3.20
CA ASP A 178 1.02 31.10 -3.60
C ASP A 178 0.27 30.22 -4.61
N ARG A 179 0.48 30.51 -5.90
CA ARG A 179 -0.08 29.73 -7.01
C ARG A 179 0.40 28.28 -7.04
N LEU A 180 1.60 28.01 -6.53
CA LEU A 180 2.16 26.67 -6.51
C LEU A 180 1.42 25.80 -5.49
N ALA A 181 1.07 26.34 -4.34
CA ALA A 181 0.25 25.65 -3.34
C ALA A 181 -1.12 25.25 -3.90
N ILE A 182 -1.80 26.17 -4.61
CA ILE A 182 -3.09 25.88 -5.28
C ILE A 182 -2.91 24.76 -6.31
N LYS A 183 -1.89 24.87 -7.17
CA LYS A 183 -1.61 23.86 -8.21
C LYS A 183 -1.35 22.48 -7.60
N ASN A 184 -0.54 22.41 -6.55
CA ASN A 184 -0.20 21.14 -5.90
C ASN A 184 -1.43 20.49 -5.26
N ALA A 185 -2.27 21.27 -4.57
CA ALA A 185 -3.52 20.79 -3.98
C ALA A 185 -4.50 20.29 -5.06
N ALA A 186 -4.68 21.04 -6.15
CA ALA A 186 -5.52 20.63 -7.27
C ALA A 186 -5.01 19.33 -7.92
N GLN A 187 -3.69 19.21 -8.13
CA GLN A 187 -3.09 18.00 -8.67
C GLN A 187 -3.29 16.79 -7.76
N MET A 188 -3.15 16.96 -6.44
CA MET A 188 -3.45 15.92 -5.45
C MET A 188 -4.91 15.46 -5.57
N LEU A 189 -5.88 16.38 -5.60
CA LEU A 189 -7.30 16.06 -5.74
C LEU A 189 -7.61 15.28 -7.03
N ILE A 190 -6.97 15.65 -8.14
CA ILE A 190 -7.10 14.91 -9.41
C ILE A 190 -6.57 13.48 -9.28
N VAL A 191 -5.38 13.30 -8.68
CA VAL A 191 -4.77 11.96 -8.51
C VAL A 191 -5.61 11.07 -7.61
N LEU A 192 -6.17 11.62 -6.53
CA LEU A 192 -7.05 10.88 -5.60
C LEU A 192 -8.37 10.44 -6.24
N GLY A 193 -8.73 11.02 -7.40
CA GLY A 193 -9.89 10.63 -8.19
C GLY A 193 -9.75 9.31 -8.93
N ILE A 194 -8.55 8.72 -9.03
CA ILE A 194 -8.24 7.42 -9.68
C ILE A 194 -8.95 7.29 -11.03
N GLU A 195 -8.33 7.85 -12.08
CA GLU A 195 -8.88 7.88 -13.44
C GLU A 195 -10.19 8.70 -13.59
N SER A 196 -10.67 9.34 -12.52
CA SER A 196 -11.81 10.27 -12.53
C SER A 196 -11.44 11.64 -11.97
N ARG A 197 -12.29 12.64 -12.21
CA ARG A 197 -12.18 13.98 -11.61
C ARG A 197 -13.10 14.19 -10.41
N ALA A 198 -13.81 13.15 -9.95
CA ALA A 198 -14.86 13.28 -8.94
C ALA A 198 -14.37 13.96 -7.65
N VAL A 199 -13.18 13.60 -7.17
CA VAL A 199 -12.60 14.18 -5.94
C VAL A 199 -12.21 15.66 -6.12
N TYR A 200 -11.89 16.09 -7.34
CA TYR A 200 -11.56 17.47 -7.65
C TYR A 200 -12.81 18.34 -7.86
N GLU A 201 -13.91 17.73 -8.30
CA GLU A 201 -15.17 18.42 -8.63
C GLU A 201 -16.14 18.55 -7.43
N GLU A 202 -15.85 17.86 -6.32
CA GLU A 202 -16.55 17.96 -5.02
C GLU A 202 -16.28 19.27 -4.27
#